data_AF-A0A6C0GP16-F1
#
_entry.id   AF-A0A6C0GP16-F1
#
_cell.length_a   1.000
_cell.length_b   1.000
_cell.length_c   1.000
_cell.angle_alpha   90.00
_cell.angle_beta   90.00
_cell.angle_gamma   90.00
#
_symmetry.space_group_name_H-M   'P 1'
#
loop_
_entity.id
_entity.type
_entity.pdbx_description
1 polymer ?
#
loop_
_entity_poly.entity_id
_entity_poly.type
_entity_poly.pdbx_seq_one_letter_code
_entity_poly.pdbx_strand_id
1 'polypeptide(L)'
;MNQYLNTRERELVKAAVQFKKRAQNLIKSGKLAAEHGVVAETCDRLLEQVYSHAENRLFALQQHENLKKSVQDNAQCPRCKSKEYLKLRGVDVSEKGWKMNKYFCRRCHIEFVWNRPNNPWDMLKFMEDFIQQLELSMQNPAIDEETKGQTRQVKEHMEQNLAKLIPVIENADKNLQDVKEKDEQMAQMLHEFKNYLLIEKIKLDTWENQQH
;
A
#
# COMPACT_ATOMS: atom_id res chain seq x y z
N MET A 1 16.65 1.51 15.97
CA MET A 1 16.54 2.27 14.71
C MET A 1 15.29 1.76 14.01
N ASN A 2 14.33 2.62 13.66
CA ASN A 2 13.07 2.20 13.05
C ASN A 2 13.36 1.43 11.74
N GLN A 3 12.90 0.19 11.65
CA GLN A 3 13.25 -0.74 10.57
C GLN A 3 12.64 -0.37 9.21
N TYR A 4 11.66 0.55 9.21
CA TYR A 4 10.85 0.92 8.04
C TYR A 4 11.31 2.19 7.33
N LEU A 5 12.41 2.80 7.80
CA LEU A 5 13.05 3.89 7.08
C LEU A 5 13.70 3.36 5.79
N ASN A 6 13.51 4.07 4.68
CA ASN A 6 14.26 3.84 3.45
C ASN A 6 15.72 4.34 3.59
N THR A 7 16.57 4.05 2.61
CA THR A 7 18.01 4.40 2.68
C THR A 7 18.23 5.90 2.89
N ARG A 8 17.49 6.76 2.18
CA ARG A 8 17.64 8.23 2.27
C ARG A 8 17.22 8.74 3.64
N GLU A 9 16.10 8.26 4.16
CA GLU A 9 15.61 8.60 5.49
C GLU A 9 16.58 8.14 6.59
N ARG A 10 17.16 6.93 6.48
CA ARG A 10 18.17 6.44 7.43
C ARG A 10 19.41 7.31 7.47
N GLU A 11 19.91 7.72 6.30
CA GLU A 11 21.06 8.61 6.21
C GLU A 11 20.77 9.96 6.83
N LEU A 12 19.58 10.53 6.57
CA LEU A 12 19.22 11.81 7.15
C LEU A 12 19.01 11.74 8.65
N VAL A 13 18.32 10.70 9.15
CA VAL A 13 18.15 10.49 10.60
C VAL A 13 19.51 10.45 11.30
N LYS A 14 20.50 9.75 10.71
CA LYS A 14 21.87 9.74 11.23
C LYS A 14 22.49 11.14 11.24
N ALA A 15 22.37 11.89 10.14
CA ALA A 15 22.89 13.24 10.04
C ALA A 15 22.24 14.19 11.05
N ALA A 16 20.90 14.22 11.12
CA ALA A 16 20.14 15.05 12.04
C ALA A 16 20.48 14.76 13.51
N VAL A 17 20.61 13.48 13.89
CA VAL A 17 21.03 13.09 15.25
C VAL A 17 22.45 13.56 15.56
N GLN A 18 23.39 13.42 14.61
CA GLN A 18 24.76 13.89 14.78
C GLN A 18 24.83 15.42 14.94
N PHE A 19 24.12 16.16 14.08
CA PHE A 19 24.06 17.62 14.15
C PHE A 19 23.41 18.11 15.43
N LYS A 20 22.29 17.51 15.84
CA LYS A 20 21.64 17.80 17.12
C LYS A 20 22.62 17.64 18.28
N LYS A 21 23.35 16.52 18.33
CA LYS A 21 24.34 16.25 19.39
C LYS A 21 25.49 17.27 19.37
N ARG A 22 26.01 17.64 18.19
CA ARG A 22 27.07 18.66 18.07
C ARG A 22 26.57 20.03 18.54
N ALA A 23 25.40 20.46 18.09
CA ALA A 23 24.79 21.74 18.49
C ALA A 23 24.58 21.82 20.01
N GLN A 24 23.99 20.78 20.61
CA GLN A 24 23.79 20.71 22.06
C GLN A 24 25.11 20.78 22.85
N ASN A 25 26.17 20.13 22.36
CA ASN A 25 27.48 20.19 23.00
C ASN A 25 28.10 21.59 22.91
N LEU A 26 27.99 22.25 21.76
CA LEU A 26 28.52 23.60 21.57
C LEU A 26 27.81 24.63 22.44
N ILE A 27 26.48 24.54 22.56
CA ILE A 27 25.68 25.36 23.48
C ILE A 27 26.12 25.13 24.93
N LYS A 28 26.26 23.86 25.36
CA LYS A 28 26.71 23.52 26.73
C LYS A 28 28.12 24.04 27.04
N SER A 29 29.01 24.06 26.04
CA SER A 29 30.37 24.59 26.19
C SER A 29 30.45 26.12 26.11
N GLY A 30 29.33 26.82 25.96
CA GLY A 30 29.27 28.28 25.82
C GLY A 30 29.81 28.80 24.47
N LYS A 31 30.12 27.90 23.53
CA LYS A 31 30.66 28.24 22.21
C LYS A 31 29.57 28.64 21.21
N LEU A 32 28.30 28.31 21.49
CA LEU A 32 27.15 28.79 20.74
C LEU A 32 26.17 29.49 21.69
N ALA A 33 25.58 30.60 21.23
CA ALA A 33 24.51 31.30 21.94
C ALA A 33 23.24 30.43 22.03
N ALA A 34 22.45 30.61 23.09
CA ALA A 34 21.26 29.81 23.38
C ALA A 34 20.16 29.91 22.29
N GLU A 35 20.13 31.03 21.55
CA GLU A 35 19.28 31.28 20.39
C GLU A 35 19.47 30.27 19.23
N HIS A 36 20.59 29.56 19.20
CA HIS A 36 20.81 28.44 18.26
C HIS A 36 20.20 27.11 18.74
N GLY A 37 19.51 27.08 19.88
CA GLY A 37 18.71 25.93 20.32
C GLY A 37 17.62 25.51 19.33
N VAL A 38 17.18 26.46 18.49
CA VAL A 38 16.23 26.26 17.38
C VAL A 38 16.70 25.15 16.42
N VAL A 39 18.02 24.97 16.24
CA VAL A 39 18.57 23.91 15.38
C VAL A 39 18.29 22.52 15.95
N ALA A 40 18.43 22.35 17.26
CA ALA A 40 18.15 21.08 17.92
C ALA A 40 16.64 20.74 17.86
N GLU A 41 15.78 21.73 18.11
CA GLU A 41 14.33 21.57 18.00
C GLU A 41 13.86 21.29 16.56
N THR A 42 14.51 21.92 15.58
CA THR A 42 14.20 21.67 14.16
C THR A 42 14.63 20.27 13.74
N CYS A 43 15.77 19.79 14.23
CA CYS A 43 16.16 18.38 14.06
C CYS A 43 15.13 17.42 14.66
N ASP A 44 14.62 17.72 15.86
CA ASP A 44 13.62 16.86 16.52
C ASP A 44 12.30 16.80 15.75
N ARG A 45 11.77 17.96 15.35
CA ARG A 45 10.55 18.02 14.52
C ARG A 45 10.69 17.25 13.21
N LEU A 46 11.84 17.37 12.55
CA LEU A 46 12.11 16.62 11.33
C LEU A 46 12.16 15.11 11.60
N LEU A 47 12.83 14.68 12.67
CA LEU A 47 12.91 13.27 13.03
C LEU A 47 11.51 12.69 13.30
N GLU A 48 10.67 13.41 14.04
CA GLU A 48 9.27 13.04 14.29
C GLU A 48 8.48 12.88 12.99
N GLN A 49 8.60 13.85 12.07
CA GLN A 49 7.94 13.80 10.76
C GLN A 49 8.41 12.60 9.92
N VAL A 50 9.72 12.34 9.88
CA VAL A 50 10.29 11.20 9.14
C VAL A 50 9.81 9.87 9.70
N TYR A 51 9.78 9.71 11.03
CA TYR A 51 9.30 8.47 11.64
C TYR A 51 7.80 8.27 11.44
N SER A 52 7.00 9.32 11.66
CA SER A 52 5.55 9.28 11.44
C SER A 52 5.22 8.92 9.99
N HIS A 53 5.92 9.52 9.02
CA HIS A 53 5.74 9.21 7.60
C HIS A 53 6.10 7.75 7.28
N ALA A 54 7.22 7.25 7.81
CA ALA A 54 7.63 5.86 7.59
C ALA A 54 6.61 4.85 8.16
N GLU A 55 6.01 5.15 9.31
CA GLU A 55 4.94 4.35 9.91
C GLU A 55 3.66 4.39 9.07
N ASN A 56 3.24 5.57 8.62
CA ASN A 56 2.07 5.73 7.74
C ASN A 56 2.25 4.97 6.43
N ARG A 57 3.46 5.01 5.85
CA ARG A 57 3.78 4.24 4.64
C ARG A 57 3.66 2.75 4.86
N LEU A 58 4.17 2.23 5.98
CA LEU A 58 4.03 0.82 6.31
C LEU A 58 2.56 0.43 6.46
N PHE A 59 1.78 1.24 7.17
CA PHE A 59 0.36 0.99 7.37
C PHE A 59 -0.40 0.93 6.05
N ALA A 60 -0.20 1.90 5.15
CA ALA A 60 -0.85 1.92 3.84
C ALA A 60 -0.48 0.69 2.98
N LEU A 61 0.80 0.30 2.97
CA LEU A 61 1.27 -0.90 2.27
C LEU A 61 0.66 -2.18 2.84
N GLN A 62 0.57 -2.29 4.16
CA GLN A 62 -0.04 -3.44 4.82
C GLN A 62 -1.53 -3.55 4.53
N GLN A 63 -2.28 -2.44 4.57
CA GLN A 63 -3.69 -2.41 4.21
C GLN A 63 -3.90 -2.89 2.77
N HIS A 64 -3.13 -2.35 1.83
CA HIS A 64 -3.21 -2.72 0.42
C HIS A 64 -2.85 -4.20 0.18
N GLU A 65 -1.79 -4.73 0.81
CA GLU A 65 -1.42 -6.15 0.69
C GLU A 65 -2.41 -7.10 1.39
N ASN A 66 -3.03 -6.67 2.49
CA ASN A 66 -4.09 -7.44 3.15
C ASN A 66 -5.32 -7.54 2.26
N LEU A 67 -5.72 -6.44 1.61
CA LEU A 67 -6.81 -6.43 0.64
C LEU A 67 -6.52 -7.36 -0.53
N LYS A 68 -5.30 -7.34 -1.06
CA LYS A 68 -4.88 -8.27 -2.13
C LYS A 68 -5.09 -9.74 -1.78
N LYS A 69 -5.00 -10.10 -0.50
CA LYS A 69 -5.22 -11.46 0.02
C LYS A 69 -6.66 -11.71 0.49
N SER A 70 -7.53 -10.69 0.48
CA SER A 70 -8.90 -10.80 0.99
C SER A 70 -9.80 -11.68 0.14
N VAL A 71 -9.51 -11.80 -1.16
CA VAL A 71 -10.23 -12.71 -2.04
C VAL A 71 -9.82 -14.14 -1.72
N GLN A 72 -10.69 -14.83 -0.99
CA GLN A 72 -10.50 -16.24 -0.67
C GLN A 72 -10.73 -17.10 -1.91
N ASP A 73 -9.71 -17.89 -2.26
CA ASP A 73 -9.82 -18.87 -3.33
C ASP A 73 -10.53 -20.13 -2.81
N ASN A 74 -11.79 -20.30 -3.22
CA ASN A 74 -12.59 -21.50 -2.95
C ASN A 74 -12.56 -22.48 -4.14
N ALA A 75 -11.46 -22.53 -4.88
CA ALA A 75 -11.29 -23.43 -6.02
C ALA A 75 -11.54 -24.89 -5.64
N GLN A 76 -12.22 -25.58 -6.53
CA GLN A 76 -12.45 -27.02 -6.48
C GLN A 76 -12.06 -27.64 -7.81
N CYS A 77 -11.51 -28.85 -7.78
CA CYS A 77 -11.23 -29.57 -9.01
C CYS A 77 -12.54 -29.77 -9.81
N PRO A 78 -12.62 -29.41 -11.09
CA PRO A 78 -13.85 -29.56 -11.86
C PRO A 78 -14.29 -31.03 -12.02
N ARG A 79 -13.33 -31.97 -11.94
CA ARG A 79 -13.58 -33.42 -12.05
C ARG A 79 -13.95 -34.10 -10.73
N CYS A 80 -13.12 -33.97 -9.69
CA CYS A 80 -13.36 -34.66 -8.42
C CYS A 80 -14.02 -33.80 -7.34
N LYS A 81 -14.27 -32.50 -7.62
CA LYS A 81 -14.85 -31.50 -6.71
C LYS A 81 -14.10 -31.29 -5.38
N SER A 82 -12.98 -31.97 -5.17
CA SER A 82 -12.13 -31.79 -4.00
C SER A 82 -11.16 -30.61 -4.18
N LYS A 83 -10.98 -29.86 -3.08
CA LYS A 83 -9.98 -28.81 -2.93
C LYS A 83 -8.63 -29.30 -2.39
N GLU A 84 -8.62 -30.45 -1.70
CA GLU A 84 -7.46 -30.96 -0.96
C GLU A 84 -6.28 -31.31 -1.86
N TYR A 85 -6.57 -31.76 -3.08
CA TYR A 85 -5.55 -32.21 -4.03
C TYR A 85 -5.08 -31.09 -4.96
N LEU A 86 -5.51 -29.85 -4.74
CA LEU A 86 -5.13 -28.73 -5.58
C LEU A 86 -3.72 -28.22 -5.22
N LYS A 87 -2.94 -27.90 -6.25
CA LYS A 87 -1.67 -27.19 -6.14
C LYS A 87 -1.74 -25.96 -7.04
N LEU A 88 -1.50 -24.79 -6.48
CA LEU A 88 -1.35 -23.56 -7.26
C LEU A 88 -0.14 -23.70 -8.21
N ARG A 89 -0.36 -23.44 -9.49
CA ARG A 89 0.66 -23.53 -10.55
C ARG A 89 1.11 -22.18 -11.03
N GLY A 90 0.23 -21.19 -11.02
CA GLY A 90 0.54 -19.85 -11.48
C GLY A 90 -0.71 -18.99 -11.54
N VAL A 91 -0.58 -17.89 -12.26
CA VAL A 91 -1.65 -16.93 -12.53
C VAL A 91 -1.83 -16.90 -14.05
N ASP A 92 -3.09 -16.94 -14.48
CA ASP A 92 -3.48 -16.74 -15.87
C ASP A 92 -4.24 -15.41 -15.99
N VAL A 93 -4.31 -14.86 -17.20
CA VAL A 93 -4.97 -13.57 -17.47
C VAL A 93 -6.10 -13.79 -18.48
N SER A 94 -7.32 -13.43 -18.09
CA SER A 94 -8.49 -13.51 -18.98
C SER A 94 -8.37 -12.54 -20.16
N GLU A 95 -9.22 -12.71 -21.17
CA GLU A 95 -9.36 -11.76 -22.29
C GLU A 95 -9.70 -10.33 -21.81
N LYS A 96 -10.38 -10.20 -20.68
CA LYS A 96 -10.73 -8.91 -20.04
C LYS A 96 -9.61 -8.36 -19.14
N GLY A 97 -8.45 -9.02 -19.08
CA GLY A 97 -7.29 -8.61 -18.30
C GLY A 97 -7.31 -9.05 -16.83
N TRP A 98 -8.36 -9.75 -16.37
CA TRP A 98 -8.44 -10.23 -14.99
C TRP A 98 -7.47 -11.35 -14.68
N LYS A 99 -6.80 -11.27 -13.53
CA LYS A 99 -5.86 -12.28 -13.04
C LYS A 99 -6.60 -13.38 -12.30
N MET A 100 -6.42 -14.62 -12.72
CA MET A 100 -7.07 -15.82 -12.18
C MET A 100 -6.02 -16.85 -11.77
N ASN A 101 -6.31 -17.63 -10.74
CA ASN A 101 -5.38 -18.67 -10.30
C ASN A 101 -5.45 -19.91 -11.20
N LYS A 102 -4.29 -20.45 -11.58
CA LYS A 102 -4.17 -21.71 -12.31
C LYS A 102 -3.81 -22.83 -11.34
N TYR A 103 -4.57 -23.92 -11.38
CA TYR A 103 -4.43 -25.05 -10.48
C TYR A 103 -4.12 -26.36 -11.20
N PHE A 104 -3.33 -27.20 -10.55
CA PHE A 104 -3.17 -28.61 -10.90
C PHE A 104 -3.82 -29.49 -9.84
N CYS A 105 -4.74 -30.36 -10.24
CA CYS A 105 -5.30 -31.38 -9.35
C CYS A 105 -4.41 -32.63 -9.38
N ARG A 106 -3.78 -32.94 -8.25
CA ARG A 106 -2.90 -34.11 -8.11
C ARG A 106 -3.63 -35.45 -8.23
N ARG A 107 -4.92 -35.50 -7.86
CA ARG A 107 -5.75 -36.71 -7.96
C ARG A 107 -6.24 -36.98 -9.38
N CYS A 108 -6.68 -35.94 -10.08
CA CYS A 108 -7.25 -36.06 -11.42
C CYS A 108 -6.21 -35.87 -12.54
N HIS A 109 -4.99 -35.48 -12.20
CA HIS A 109 -3.92 -35.13 -13.14
C HIS A 109 -4.34 -34.14 -14.23
N ILE A 110 -5.09 -33.10 -13.85
CA ILE A 110 -5.50 -32.03 -14.77
C ILE A 110 -5.03 -30.67 -14.29
N GLU A 111 -4.77 -29.77 -15.25
CA GLU A 111 -4.68 -28.34 -15.01
C GLU A 111 -5.99 -27.65 -15.40
N PHE A 112 -6.35 -26.62 -14.66
CA PHE A 112 -7.47 -25.75 -14.96
C PHE A 112 -7.23 -24.35 -14.40
N VAL A 113 -7.88 -23.36 -15.00
CA VAL A 113 -7.90 -21.98 -14.51
C VAL A 113 -9.18 -21.79 -13.70
N TRP A 114 -9.06 -21.21 -12.52
CA TRP A 114 -10.22 -20.87 -11.72
C TRP A 114 -11.00 -19.75 -12.39
N ASN A 115 -12.32 -19.87 -12.44
CA ASN A 115 -13.18 -18.97 -13.21
C ASN A 115 -13.49 -17.65 -12.50
N ARG A 116 -12.78 -17.34 -11.41
CA ARG A 116 -12.95 -16.09 -10.66
C ARG A 116 -11.59 -15.42 -10.45
N PRO A 117 -11.54 -14.07 -10.46
CA PRO A 117 -10.30 -13.36 -10.20
C PRO A 117 -9.71 -13.67 -8.82
N ASN A 118 -8.39 -13.50 -8.70
CA ASN A 118 -7.63 -13.81 -7.48
C ASN A 118 -7.28 -12.57 -6.63
N ASN A 119 -7.80 -11.40 -6.99
CA ASN A 119 -7.56 -10.14 -6.29
C ASN A 119 -8.82 -9.26 -6.31
N PRO A 120 -9.00 -8.37 -5.34
CA PRO A 120 -10.26 -7.64 -5.16
C PRO A 120 -10.55 -6.63 -6.27
N TRP A 121 -9.52 -6.01 -6.88
CA TRP A 121 -9.69 -5.05 -7.98
C TRP A 121 -10.28 -5.70 -9.23
N ASP A 122 -9.75 -6.86 -9.63
CA ASP A 122 -10.31 -7.61 -10.76
C ASP A 122 -11.66 -8.22 -10.38
N MET A 123 -11.86 -8.60 -9.12
CA MET A 123 -13.14 -9.15 -8.63
C MET A 123 -14.27 -8.11 -8.71
N LEU A 124 -14.01 -6.83 -8.44
CA LEU A 124 -15.00 -5.76 -8.63
C LEU A 124 -15.52 -5.76 -10.07
N LYS A 125 -14.61 -5.64 -11.03
CA LYS A 125 -14.95 -5.60 -12.47
C LYS A 125 -15.65 -6.88 -12.93
N PHE A 126 -15.21 -8.02 -12.41
CA PHE A 126 -15.86 -9.30 -12.66
C PHE A 126 -17.31 -9.33 -12.16
N MET A 127 -17.57 -8.82 -10.95
CA MET A 127 -18.93 -8.77 -10.39
C MET A 127 -19.83 -7.80 -11.15
N GLU A 128 -19.31 -6.65 -11.59
CA GLU A 128 -20.03 -5.69 -12.44
C GLU A 128 -20.47 -6.34 -13.76
N ASP A 129 -19.54 -7.01 -14.44
CA ASP A 129 -19.83 -7.74 -15.68
C ASP A 129 -20.81 -8.90 -15.46
N PHE A 130 -20.69 -9.61 -14.34
CA PHE A 130 -21.59 -10.69 -14.00
C PHE A 130 -23.01 -10.19 -13.73
N ILE A 131 -23.16 -9.05 -13.05
CA ILE A 131 -24.47 -8.40 -12.84
C ILE A 131 -25.12 -8.06 -14.18
N GLN A 132 -24.37 -7.48 -15.13
CA GLN A 132 -24.89 -7.18 -16.46
C GLN A 132 -25.35 -8.45 -17.20
N GLN A 133 -24.62 -9.57 -17.06
CA GLN A 133 -25.04 -10.86 -17.63
C GLN A 133 -26.33 -11.38 -16.99
N LEU A 134 -26.50 -11.23 -15.67
CA LEU A 134 -27.74 -11.58 -14.98
C LEU A 134 -28.91 -10.73 -15.51
N GLU A 135 -28.72 -9.42 -15.70
CA GLU A 135 -29.73 -8.54 -16.28
C GLU A 135 -30.16 -8.97 -17.68
N LEU A 136 -29.19 -9.25 -18.55
CA LEU A 136 -29.45 -9.73 -19.91
C LEU A 136 -30.18 -11.08 -19.89
N SER A 137 -29.81 -11.98 -18.98
CA SER A 137 -30.49 -13.28 -18.85
C SER A 137 -31.96 -13.11 -18.48
N MET A 138 -32.29 -12.20 -17.57
CA MET A 138 -33.68 -11.94 -17.17
C MET A 138 -34.55 -11.34 -18.28
N GLN A 139 -33.95 -10.72 -19.30
CA GLN A 139 -34.65 -10.22 -20.49
C GLN A 139 -35.04 -11.35 -21.46
N ASN A 140 -34.50 -12.55 -21.30
CA ASN A 140 -34.82 -13.68 -22.16
C ASN A 140 -36.26 -14.18 -21.86
N PRO A 141 -37.18 -14.14 -22.84
CA PRO A 141 -38.55 -14.59 -22.65
C PRO A 141 -38.70 -16.10 -22.42
N ALA A 142 -37.67 -16.90 -22.70
CA ALA A 142 -37.66 -18.34 -22.47
C ALA A 142 -37.43 -18.73 -20.99
N ILE A 143 -37.03 -17.78 -20.13
CA ILE A 143 -36.83 -18.03 -18.70
C ILE A 143 -38.15 -17.79 -17.96
N ASP A 144 -38.53 -18.73 -17.09
CA ASP A 144 -39.72 -18.63 -16.26
C ASP A 144 -39.60 -17.55 -15.18
N GLU A 145 -40.74 -17.06 -14.67
CA GLU A 145 -40.78 -15.97 -13.70
C GLU A 145 -40.19 -16.33 -12.32
N GLU A 146 -40.21 -17.62 -11.93
CA GLU A 146 -39.60 -18.06 -10.68
C GLU A 146 -38.07 -17.94 -10.75
N THR A 147 -37.47 -18.43 -11.83
CA THR A 147 -36.04 -18.30 -12.10
C THR A 147 -35.61 -16.83 -12.22
N LYS A 148 -36.41 -15.97 -12.84
CA LYS A 148 -36.16 -14.51 -12.87
C LYS A 148 -36.19 -13.90 -11.46
N GLY A 149 -37.13 -14.32 -10.62
CA GLY A 149 -37.22 -13.88 -9.23
C GLY A 149 -35.96 -14.23 -8.43
N GLN A 150 -35.48 -15.47 -8.54
CA GLN A 150 -34.24 -15.92 -7.90
C GLN A 150 -33.01 -15.14 -8.43
N THR A 151 -32.95 -14.95 -9.75
CA THR A 151 -31.87 -14.19 -10.41
C THR A 151 -31.83 -12.74 -9.91
N ARG A 152 -32.98 -12.10 -9.72
CA ARG A 152 -33.08 -10.74 -9.17
C ARG A 152 -32.54 -10.65 -7.74
N GLN A 153 -32.88 -11.61 -6.87
CA GLN A 153 -32.36 -11.63 -5.51
C GLN A 153 -30.84 -11.79 -5.47
N VAL A 154 -30.28 -12.67 -6.32
CA VAL A 154 -28.82 -12.83 -6.44
C VAL A 154 -28.18 -11.53 -6.91
N LYS A 155 -28.76 -10.88 -7.92
CA LYS A 155 -28.30 -9.59 -8.44
C LYS A 155 -28.26 -8.53 -7.35
N GLU A 156 -29.37 -8.30 -6.65
CA GLU A 156 -29.48 -7.31 -5.57
C GLU A 156 -28.44 -7.57 -4.46
N HIS A 157 -28.23 -8.83 -4.10
CA HIS A 157 -27.21 -9.20 -3.12
C HIS A 157 -25.79 -8.86 -3.60
N MET A 158 -25.49 -9.10 -4.89
CA MET A 158 -24.18 -8.74 -5.47
C MET A 158 -23.98 -7.22 -5.55
N GLU A 159 -25.01 -6.46 -5.92
CA GLU A 159 -24.98 -4.99 -5.92
C GLU A 159 -24.73 -4.42 -4.52
N GLN A 160 -25.39 -4.98 -3.49
CA GLN A 160 -25.16 -4.59 -2.10
C GLN A 160 -23.73 -4.88 -1.62
N ASN A 161 -23.16 -6.02 -2.05
CA ASN A 161 -21.78 -6.36 -1.71
C ASN A 161 -20.78 -5.44 -2.43
N LEU A 162 -21.03 -5.11 -3.69
CA LEU A 162 -20.23 -4.14 -4.45
C LEU A 162 -20.24 -2.76 -3.79
N ALA A 163 -21.42 -2.25 -3.41
CA ALA A 163 -21.56 -0.96 -2.76
C ALA A 163 -20.75 -0.85 -1.45
N LYS A 164 -20.48 -1.98 -0.78
CA LYS A 164 -19.60 -2.04 0.40
C LYS A 164 -18.13 -2.19 0.04
N LEU A 165 -17.80 -2.94 -1.00
CA LEU A 165 -16.42 -3.27 -1.36
C LEU A 165 -15.70 -2.13 -2.09
N ILE A 166 -16.41 -1.43 -2.98
CA ILE A 166 -15.88 -0.28 -3.75
C ILE A 166 -15.20 0.75 -2.85
N PRO A 167 -15.86 1.34 -1.83
CA PRO A 167 -15.23 2.39 -1.01
C PRO A 167 -14.04 1.87 -0.21
N VAL A 168 -13.99 0.57 0.13
CA VAL A 168 -12.84 -0.01 0.85
C VAL A 168 -11.61 -0.04 -0.06
N ILE A 169 -11.79 -0.46 -1.32
CA ILE A 169 -10.70 -0.54 -2.30
C ILE A 169 -10.24 0.86 -2.69
N GLU A 170 -11.18 1.78 -2.99
CA GLU A 170 -10.86 3.17 -3.34
C GLU A 170 -10.10 3.89 -2.22
N ASN A 171 -10.50 3.70 -0.96
CA ASN A 171 -9.78 4.29 0.17
C ASN A 171 -8.38 3.70 0.34
N ALA A 172 -8.18 2.42 0.08
CA ALA A 172 -6.86 1.81 0.14
C ALA A 172 -5.94 2.32 -0.97
N ASP A 173 -6.45 2.45 -2.19
CA ASP A 173 -5.71 3.02 -3.33
C ASP A 173 -5.37 4.49 -3.08
N LYS A 174 -6.33 5.27 -2.58
CA LYS A 174 -6.11 6.66 -2.19
C LYS A 174 -5.04 6.79 -1.11
N ASN A 175 -5.13 6.01 -0.03
CA ASN A 175 -4.13 6.05 1.04
C ASN A 175 -2.73 5.71 0.53
N LEU A 176 -2.62 4.73 -0.38
CA LEU A 176 -1.34 4.36 -0.97
C LEU A 176 -0.80 5.49 -1.88
N GLN A 177 -1.68 6.16 -2.62
CA GLN A 177 -1.33 7.29 -3.47
C GLN A 177 -0.89 8.51 -2.64
N ASP A 178 -1.65 8.88 -1.60
CA ASP A 178 -1.33 9.98 -0.70
C ASP A 178 0.04 9.78 -0.03
N VAL A 179 0.37 8.54 0.33
CA VAL A 179 1.69 8.19 0.88
C VAL A 179 2.80 8.36 -0.16
N LYS A 180 2.58 7.97 -1.42
CA LYS A 180 3.58 8.15 -2.49
C LYS A 180 3.84 9.62 -2.80
N GLU A 181 2.79 10.43 -2.83
CA GLU A 181 2.92 11.88 -3.03
C GLU A 181 3.67 12.51 -1.85
N LYS A 182 3.38 12.08 -0.62
CA LYS A 182 4.17 12.49 0.55
C LYS A 182 5.60 11.98 0.52
N ASP A 183 5.89 10.79 -0.02
CA ASP A 183 7.27 10.31 -0.20
C ASP A 183 8.08 11.28 -1.09
N GLU A 184 7.46 11.83 -2.15
CA GLU A 184 8.11 12.82 -3.02
C GLU A 184 8.34 14.16 -2.30
N GLN A 185 7.34 14.66 -1.58
CA GLN A 185 7.46 15.89 -0.78
C GLN A 185 8.52 15.74 0.32
N MET A 186 8.52 14.59 1.00
CA MET A 186 9.53 14.24 1.99
C MET A 186 10.90 14.24 1.32
N ALA A 187 11.08 13.58 0.17
CA ALA A 187 12.38 13.58 -0.52
C ALA A 187 12.91 14.98 -0.84
N GLN A 188 12.03 15.93 -1.21
CA GLN A 188 12.40 17.33 -1.40
C GLN A 188 12.80 17.99 -0.09
N MET A 189 11.98 17.86 0.97
CA MET A 189 12.28 18.39 2.31
C MET A 189 13.60 17.82 2.86
N LEU A 190 13.87 16.52 2.66
CA LEU A 190 15.11 15.88 3.07
C LEU A 190 16.32 16.49 2.33
N HIS A 191 16.16 16.81 1.05
CA HIS A 191 17.21 17.45 0.24
C HIS A 191 17.51 18.87 0.73
N GLU A 192 16.47 19.68 0.94
CA GLU A 192 16.59 21.04 1.47
C GLU A 192 17.22 21.05 2.86
N PHE A 193 16.80 20.15 3.74
CA PHE A 193 17.36 20.05 5.08
C PHE A 193 18.83 19.64 5.06
N LYS A 194 19.22 18.73 4.16
CA LYS A 194 20.64 18.37 3.97
C LYS A 194 21.47 19.59 3.54
N ASN A 195 20.94 20.42 2.64
CA ASN A 195 21.61 21.67 2.23
C ASN A 195 21.71 22.66 3.39
N TYR A 196 20.64 22.81 4.17
CA TYR A 196 20.64 23.64 5.38
C TYR A 196 21.71 23.18 6.39
N LEU A 197 21.78 21.87 6.68
CA LEU A 197 22.80 21.31 7.57
C LEU A 197 24.22 21.54 7.05
N LEU A 198 24.45 21.45 5.73
CA LEU A 198 25.76 21.75 5.13
C LEU A 198 26.15 23.21 5.33
N ILE A 199 25.21 24.15 5.16
CA ILE A 199 25.43 25.58 5.40
C ILE A 199 25.77 25.83 6.88
N GLU A 200 24.99 25.27 7.80
CA GLU A 200 25.25 25.43 9.24
C GLU A 200 26.58 24.80 9.65
N LYS A 201 26.96 23.65 9.07
CA LYS A 201 28.30 23.09 9.27
C LYS A 201 29.40 24.03 8.80
N ILE A 202 29.27 24.61 7.61
CA ILE A 202 30.26 25.57 7.09
C ILE A 202 30.39 26.75 8.04
N LYS A 203 29.27 27.33 8.52
CA LYS A 203 29.29 28.42 9.49
C LYS A 203 29.99 28.06 10.79
N LEU A 204 29.75 26.85 11.31
CA LEU A 204 30.40 26.36 12.52
C LEU A 204 31.91 26.16 12.31
N ASP A 205 32.29 25.55 11.19
CA ASP A 205 33.69 25.28 10.88
C ASP A 205 34.47 26.59 10.57
N THR A 206 33.85 27.61 9.94
CA THR A 206 34.46 28.94 9.77
C THR A 206 34.57 29.73 11.06
N TRP A 207 33.64 29.57 12.01
CA TRP A 207 33.73 30.19 13.33
C TRP A 207 34.87 29.61 14.17
N GLU A 208 35.08 28.29 14.13
CA GLU A 208 36.24 27.62 14.77
C GLU A 208 37.58 28.12 14.20
N ASN A 209 37.65 28.41 12.89
CA ASN A 209 38.88 28.92 12.25
C ASN A 209 39.16 30.41 12.53
N GLN A 210 38.19 31.20 13.01
CA GLN A 210 38.39 32.61 13.37
C GLN A 210 38.82 32.81 14.82
N GLN A 211 38.75 31.77 15.67
CA GLN A 211 39.22 31.80 17.06
C GLN A 211 40.65 31.27 17.24
N HIS A 212 41.30 30.85 16.15
CA HIS A 212 42.71 30.47 16.08
C HIS A 212 43.51 31.53 15.33
#